data_AF-A0A420ERP9-F1
#
_entry.id   AF-A0A420ERP9-F1
#
_cell.length_a   1.000
_cell.length_b   1.000
_cell.length_c   1.000
_cell.angle_alpha   90.00
_cell.angle_beta   90.00
_cell.angle_gamma   90.00
#
_symmetry.space_group_name_H-M   'P 1'
#
loop_
_entity.id
_entity.type
_entity.pdbx_description
1 polymer ?
#
loop_
_entity_poly.entity_id
_entity_poly.type
_entity_poly.pdbx_seq_one_letter_code
_entity_poly.pdbx_strand_id
1 'polypeptide(L)'
;MARQIIDTGSVANDGTGDPLRDAMDKANANFSELYADIVSLNSVKQTASASAPASATAPGTAGQIAHDADYFYVCTAANTWKRVALATW
;
A
#
# COMPACT_ATOMS: atom_id res chain seq x y z
N MET A 1 4.14 1.18 14.69
CA MET A 1 3.66 2.52 14.28
C MET A 1 2.20 2.60 14.65
N ALA A 2 1.80 3.66 15.34
CA ALA A 2 0.46 3.78 15.90
C ALA A 2 0.03 5.24 15.84
N ARG A 3 -1.20 5.46 15.38
CA ARG A 3 -1.88 6.76 15.35
C ARG A 3 -1.63 7.53 16.64
N GLN A 4 -1.00 8.69 16.52
CA GLN A 4 -0.82 9.58 17.66
C GLN A 4 -2.07 10.45 17.80
N ILE A 5 -2.65 10.48 18.99
CA ILE A 5 -3.84 11.29 19.29
C ILE A 5 -3.37 12.52 20.06
N ILE A 6 -3.81 13.69 19.62
CA ILE A 6 -3.63 14.94 20.36
C ILE A 6 -4.56 14.88 21.57
N ASP A 7 -3.99 15.01 22.76
CA ASP A 7 -4.73 15.10 24.01
C ASP A 7 -5.21 16.54 24.22
N THR A 8 -6.52 16.73 24.30
CA THR A 8 -7.14 18.04 24.50
C THR A 8 -7.37 18.38 25.98
N GLY A 9 -6.96 17.50 26.90
CA GLY A 9 -7.27 17.59 28.31
C GLY A 9 -8.67 17.07 28.64
N SER A 10 -8.98 17.01 29.93
CA SER A 10 -10.27 16.49 30.43
C SER A 10 -11.36 17.55 30.39
N VAL A 11 -11.01 18.82 30.60
CA VAL A 11 -11.91 19.98 30.53
C VAL A 11 -11.18 21.19 29.94
N ALA A 12 -11.94 22.23 29.61
CA ALA A 12 -11.37 23.45 29.04
C ALA A 12 -10.35 24.10 30.00
N ASN A 13 -9.15 24.39 29.47
CA ASN A 13 -8.08 25.13 30.15
C ASN A 13 -7.53 24.46 31.43
N ASP A 14 -7.62 23.14 31.56
CA ASP A 14 -7.13 22.42 32.75
C ASP A 14 -5.61 22.14 32.75
N GLY A 15 -4.92 22.41 31.65
CA GLY A 15 -3.48 22.18 31.52
C GLY A 15 -3.07 20.70 31.49
N THR A 16 -4.03 19.78 31.36
CA THR A 16 -3.77 18.33 31.30
C THR A 16 -3.57 17.81 29.88
N GLY A 17 -3.97 18.58 28.87
CA GLY A 17 -3.75 18.27 27.46
C GLY A 17 -2.31 18.52 27.01
N ASP A 18 -2.04 18.14 25.76
CA ASP A 18 -0.74 18.37 25.14
C ASP A 18 -0.44 19.88 25.02
N PRO A 19 0.79 20.32 25.37
CA PRO A 19 1.28 21.60 24.90
C PRO A 19 1.19 21.71 23.38
N LEU A 20 1.02 22.93 22.86
CA LEU A 20 0.93 23.17 21.42
C LEU A 20 2.09 22.54 20.62
N ARG A 21 3.29 22.56 21.20
CA ARG A 21 4.48 21.94 20.59
C ARG A 21 4.30 20.43 20.41
N ASP A 22 3.91 19.73 21.46
CA ASP A 22 3.73 18.26 21.44
C ASP A 22 2.57 17.86 20.52
N ALA A 23 1.47 18.63 20.54
CA ALA A 23 0.34 18.42 19.64
C ALA A 23 0.74 18.58 18.15
N MET A 24 1.56 19.59 17.83
CA MET A 24 2.04 19.82 16.47
C MET A 24 3.09 18.78 16.05
N ASP A 25 3.92 18.30 16.97
CA ASP A 25 4.85 17.20 16.72
C ASP A 25 4.08 15.90 16.41
N LYS A 26 3.02 15.59 17.17
CA LYS A 26 2.09 14.47 16.90
C LYS A 26 1.43 14.59 15.52
N ALA A 27 0.96 15.78 15.17
CA ALA A 27 0.36 16.04 13.86
C ALA A 27 1.36 15.79 12.72
N ASN A 28 2.56 16.36 12.82
CA ASN A 28 3.63 16.16 11.82
C ASN A 28 4.04 14.70 11.70
N ALA A 29 4.13 13.97 12.82
CA ALA A 29 4.45 12.55 12.82
C ALA A 29 3.38 11.73 12.08
N ASN A 30 2.09 11.96 12.35
CA ASN A 30 1.00 11.30 11.65
C ASN A 30 1.00 11.59 10.14
N PHE A 31 1.26 12.84 9.74
CA PHE A 31 1.35 13.19 8.31
C PHE A 31 2.58 12.61 7.63
N SER A 32 3.73 12.59 8.32
CA SER A 32 4.96 11.95 7.83
C SER A 32 4.75 10.45 7.57
N GLU A 33 4.06 9.76 8.50
CA GLU A 33 3.66 8.36 8.34
C GLU A 33 2.73 8.19 7.13
N LEU A 34 1.71 9.03 7.00
CA LEU A 34 0.79 8.98 5.85
C LEU A 34 1.54 9.17 4.51
N TYR A 35 2.48 10.11 4.44
CA TYR A 35 3.29 10.32 3.23
C TYR A 35 4.13 9.10 2.86
N ALA A 36 4.69 8.39 3.85
CA ALA A 36 5.44 7.16 3.63
C ALA A 36 4.52 5.99 3.21
N ASP A 37 3.35 5.87 3.84
CA ASP A 37 2.41 4.78 3.60
C ASP A 37 1.74 4.84 2.22
N ILE A 38 1.48 6.04 1.69
CA ILE A 38 0.92 6.21 0.34
C ILE A 38 1.79 5.51 -0.71
N VAL A 39 3.12 5.56 -0.58
CA VAL A 39 4.06 4.89 -1.48
C VAL A 39 3.92 3.36 -1.38
N SER A 40 3.75 2.85 -0.17
CA SER A 40 3.54 1.42 0.10
C SER A 40 2.18 0.93 -0.45
N LEU A 41 1.11 1.70 -0.28
CA LEU A 41 -0.22 1.36 -0.76
C LEU A 41 -0.32 1.31 -2.29
N ASN A 42 0.37 2.23 -2.99
CA ASN A 42 0.45 2.19 -4.46
C ASN A 42 1.12 0.91 -4.96
N SER A 43 2.07 0.36 -4.18
CA SER A 43 2.73 -0.91 -4.48
C SER A 43 1.79 -2.11 -4.30
N VAL A 44 0.89 -2.05 -3.31
CA VAL A 44 -0.13 -3.10 -3.06
C VAL A 44 -1.27 -3.04 -4.07
N LYS A 45 -1.73 -1.85 -4.48
CA LYS A 45 -2.78 -1.72 -5.51
C LYS A 45 -2.33 -2.24 -6.88
N GLN A 46 -1.03 -2.24 -7.17
CA GLN A 46 -0.48 -2.65 -8.46
C GLN A 46 -0.33 -4.17 -8.64
N THR A 47 -0.51 -5.00 -7.61
CA THR A 47 -0.35 -6.45 -7.77
C THR A 47 -1.43 -7.10 -8.65
N ALA A 48 -2.41 -6.36 -9.17
CA ALA A 48 -3.31 -6.84 -10.21
C ALA A 48 -3.26 -6.01 -11.51
N SER A 49 -2.34 -5.05 -11.66
CA SER A 49 -2.37 -4.06 -12.76
C SER A 49 -1.12 -4.07 -13.64
N ALA A 50 -0.32 -5.13 -13.62
CA ALA A 50 0.70 -5.28 -14.66
C ALA A 50 0.01 -5.73 -15.96
N SER A 51 0.38 -5.12 -17.09
CA SER A 51 -0.02 -5.60 -18.41
C SER A 51 0.35 -7.08 -18.55
N ALA A 52 -0.51 -7.88 -19.19
CA ALA A 52 -0.22 -9.28 -19.46
C ALA A 52 1.19 -9.43 -20.08
N PRO A 53 2.01 -10.38 -19.60
CA PRO A 53 3.36 -10.57 -20.10
C PRO A 53 3.33 -10.94 -21.59
N ALA A 54 4.19 -10.31 -22.39
CA ALA A 54 4.27 -10.59 -23.83
C ALA A 54 4.66 -12.05 -24.16
N SER A 55 5.30 -12.75 -23.22
CA SER A 55 5.67 -14.17 -23.33
C SER A 55 5.89 -14.79 -21.94
N ALA A 56 6.02 -16.13 -21.89
CA ALA A 56 6.31 -16.86 -20.65
C ALA A 56 7.66 -16.47 -20.01
N THR A 57 8.55 -15.82 -20.76
CA THR A 57 9.88 -15.37 -20.31
C THR A 57 10.01 -13.85 -20.24
N ALA A 58 8.89 -13.11 -20.34
CA ALA A 58 8.92 -11.65 -20.25
C ALA A 58 9.47 -11.19 -18.90
N PRO A 59 10.10 -10.00 -18.82
CA PRO A 59 10.59 -9.44 -17.57
C PRO A 59 9.50 -9.44 -16.48
N GLY A 60 9.84 -9.96 -15.31
CA GLY A 60 8.91 -10.02 -14.18
C GLY A 60 9.59 -10.47 -12.91
N THR A 61 9.06 -10.02 -11.78
CA THR A 61 9.56 -10.38 -10.44
C THR A 61 8.71 -11.50 -9.85
N ALA A 62 9.33 -12.44 -9.12
CA ALA A 62 8.59 -13.52 -8.46
C ALA A 62 7.48 -12.95 -7.56
N GLY A 63 6.26 -13.50 -7.67
CA GLY A 63 5.06 -13.03 -6.98
C GLY A 63 4.29 -11.93 -7.72
N GLN A 64 4.84 -11.35 -8.79
CA GLN A 64 4.10 -10.42 -9.63
C GLN A 64 2.92 -11.12 -10.32
N ILE A 65 1.78 -10.45 -10.35
CA ILE A 65 0.54 -10.93 -10.95
C ILE A 65 0.11 -9.94 -12.03
N ALA A 66 -0.48 -10.46 -13.10
CA ALA A 66 -1.05 -9.70 -14.21
C ALA A 66 -2.35 -10.38 -14.67
N HIS A 67 -3.21 -9.66 -15.39
CA HIS A 67 -4.37 -10.25 -16.05
C HIS A 67 -4.68 -9.54 -17.37
N ASP A 68 -5.35 -10.25 -18.26
CA ASP A 68 -6.05 -9.68 -19.41
C ASP A 68 -7.52 -10.13 -19.39
N ALA A 69 -8.20 -10.09 -20.52
CA ALA A 69 -9.60 -10.52 -20.63
C ALA A 69 -9.76 -12.05 -20.54
N ASP A 70 -8.73 -12.81 -20.90
CA ASP A 70 -8.80 -14.26 -21.13
C ASP A 70 -8.02 -15.07 -20.09
N TYR A 71 -7.02 -14.47 -19.43
CA TYR A 71 -6.10 -15.17 -18.54
C TYR A 71 -5.71 -14.35 -17.30
N PHE A 72 -5.47 -15.08 -16.22
CA PHE A 72 -4.73 -14.61 -15.04
C PHE A 72 -3.31 -15.16 -15.06
N TYR A 73 -2.32 -14.32 -14.76
CA TYR A 73 -0.89 -14.65 -14.84
C TYR A 73 -0.21 -14.48 -13.48
N VAL A 74 0.75 -15.36 -13.18
CA VAL A 74 1.64 -15.26 -12.03
C VAL A 74 3.08 -15.52 -12.43
N CYS A 75 3.97 -14.61 -12.06
CA CYS A 75 5.41 -14.76 -12.21
C CYS A 75 5.92 -15.64 -11.05
N THR A 76 6.23 -16.90 -11.31
CA THR A 76 6.62 -17.87 -10.26
C THR A 76 8.10 -17.80 -9.88
N ALA A 77 8.92 -17.24 -10.75
CA ALA A 77 10.33 -16.96 -10.56
C ALA A 77 10.71 -15.79 -11.49
N ALA A 78 11.89 -15.18 -11.31
CA ALA A 78 12.34 -14.09 -12.19
C ALA A 78 12.17 -14.48 -13.67
N ASN A 79 11.45 -13.64 -14.40
CA ASN A 79 11.16 -13.82 -15.83
C ASN A 79 10.52 -15.18 -16.17
N THR A 80 9.69 -15.75 -15.28
CA THR A 80 9.05 -17.05 -15.48
C THR A 80 7.57 -16.97 -15.14
N TRP A 81 6.73 -16.85 -16.17
CA TRP A 81 5.29 -16.65 -16.04
C TRP A 81 4.51 -17.94 -16.26
N LYS A 82 3.50 -18.16 -15.41
CA LYS A 82 2.44 -19.16 -15.59
C LYS A 82 1.10 -18.44 -15.73
N ARG A 83 0.14 -19.08 -16.41
CA ARG A 83 -1.21 -18.52 -16.60
C ARG A 83 -2.31 -19.56 -16.42
N VAL A 84 -3.49 -19.10 -16.07
CA VAL A 84 -4.74 -19.88 -16.02
C VAL A 84 -5.80 -19.14 -16.83
N ALA A 85 -6.61 -19.90 -17.59
CA ALA A 85 -7.71 -19.33 -18.36
C ALA A 85 -8.84 -18.85 -17.42
N LEU A 86 -9.43 -17.71 -17.75
CA LEU A 86 -10.62 -17.18 -17.10
C LEU A 86 -11.86 -17.72 -17.83
N ALA A 87 -12.84 -18.21 -17.09
CA ALA A 87 -14.11 -18.69 -17.63
C ALA A 87 -15.24 -17.71 -17.30
N THR A 88 -16.26 -17.68 -18.16
CA THR A 88 -17.53 -16.99 -17.88
C THR A 88 -18.49 -17.92 -17.15
N TRP A 89 -19.34 -17.36 -16.29
CA TRP A 89 -20.41 -18.09 -15.62
C TRP A 89 -21.58 -18.39 -16.58
#